data_AF-A0A560L069-F1
#
_entry.id   AF-A0A560L069-F1
#
_cell.length_a   1.000
_cell.length_b   1.000
_cell.length_c   1.000
_cell.angle_alpha   90.00
_cell.angle_beta   90.00
_cell.angle_gamma   90.00
#
_symmetry.space_group_name_H-M   'P 1'
#
loop_
_entity.id
_entity.type
_entity.pdbx_description
1 polymer ?
#
loop_
_entity_poly.entity_id
_entity_poly.type
_entity_poly.pdbx_seq_one_letter_code
_entity_poly.pdbx_strand_id
1 'polypeptide(L)' 'MSPLRPGDALTLDVDVIEARISKSRPELGILKFKCTARNAKGEALCEMIAPILIKRREMGQR' A
#
# COMPACT_ATOMS: atom_id res chain seq x y z
N MET A 1 19.67 -1.16 -2.42
CA MET A 1 18.91 -0.32 -1.46
C MET A 1 19.88 0.60 -0.76
N SER A 2 19.55 1.89 -0.65
CA SER A 2 20.33 2.89 0.09
C SER A 2 19.83 2.99 1.55
N PRO A 3 20.67 3.36 2.52
CA PRO A 3 20.23 3.53 3.91
C PRO A 3 19.40 4.81 4.08
N LEU A 4 18.38 4.76 4.94
CA LEU A 4 17.66 5.94 5.38
C LEU A 4 18.52 6.78 6.34
N ARG A 5 18.51 8.10 6.17
CA ARG A 5 19.20 9.06 7.05
C ARG A 5 18.21 10.08 7.65
N PRO A 6 18.49 10.60 8.86
CA PRO A 6 17.71 11.70 9.41
C PRO A 6 17.69 12.90 8.45
N GLY A 7 16.51 13.46 8.24
CA GLY A 7 16.31 14.60 7.32
C GLY A 7 16.08 14.21 5.86
N ASP A 8 16.11 12.93 5.49
CA ASP A 8 15.75 12.52 4.13
C ASP A 8 14.30 12.87 3.80
N ALA A 9 14.09 13.54 2.66
CA ALA A 9 12.77 13.68 2.07
C ALA A 9 12.39 12.36 1.37
N LEU A 10 11.22 11.83 1.75
CA LEU A 10 10.74 10.52 1.30
C LEU A 10 9.51 10.65 0.42
N THR A 11 9.45 9.82 -0.62
CA THR A 11 8.24 9.54 -1.39
C THR A 11 7.90 8.06 -1.25
N LEU A 12 6.62 7.74 -1.15
CA LEU A 12 6.12 6.38 -1.12
C LEU A 12 5.27 6.11 -2.37
N ASP A 13 5.78 5.26 -3.25
CA ASP A 13 4.98 4.71 -4.35
C ASP A 13 4.16 3.55 -3.80
N VAL A 14 2.85 3.52 -4.09
CA VAL A 14 1.95 2.46 -3.64
C VAL A 14 1.14 1.94 -4.82
N ASP A 15 1.37 0.69 -5.19
CA ASP A 15 0.63 0.01 -6.24
C ASP A 15 -0.33 -1.02 -5.64
N VAL A 16 -1.57 -1.03 -6.12
CA VAL A 16 -2.53 -2.11 -5.82
C VAL A 16 -2.27 -3.26 -6.78
N ILE A 17 -1.60 -4.31 -6.29
CA ILE A 17 -1.22 -5.46 -7.11
C ILE A 17 -2.24 -6.61 -7.04
N GLU A 18 -3.15 -6.59 -6.07
CA GLU A 18 -4.28 -7.50 -5.97
C GLU A 18 -5.45 -6.81 -5.25
N ALA A 19 -6.67 -7.03 -5.73
CA ALA A 19 -7.89 -6.60 -5.07
C ALA A 19 -8.92 -7.72 -5.11
N ARG A 20 -9.40 -8.17 -3.94
CA ARG A 20 -10.43 -9.21 -3.85
C ARG A 20 -11.35 -9.04 -2.65
N ILE A 21 -12.50 -9.69 -2.69
CA ILE A 21 -13.46 -9.72 -1.57
C ILE A 21 -13.01 -10.79 -0.56
N SER A 22 -13.15 -10.50 0.73
CA SER A 22 -12.95 -11.51 1.76
C SER A 22 -14.10 -12.52 1.74
N LYS A 23 -13.76 -13.81 1.68
CA LYS A 23 -14.77 -14.89 1.65
C LYS A 23 -15.53 -15.03 2.96
N SER A 24 -14.87 -14.79 4.10
CA SER A 24 -15.47 -14.94 5.43
C SER A 24 -16.16 -13.68 5.94
N ARG A 25 -15.78 -12.50 5.40
CA ARG A 25 -16.31 -11.19 5.79
C ARG A 25 -16.58 -10.36 4.53
N PRO A 26 -17.67 -10.63 3.79
CA PRO A 26 -17.94 -10.03 2.48
C PRO A 26 -18.05 -8.49 2.48
N GLU A 27 -18.30 -7.88 3.63
CA GLU A 27 -18.25 -6.43 3.87
C GLU A 27 -16.83 -5.85 3.78
N LEU A 28 -15.79 -6.69 3.81
CA LEU A 28 -14.38 -6.32 3.67
C LEU A 28 -13.81 -6.72 2.31
N GLY A 29 -12.93 -5.86 1.79
CA GLY A 29 -12.01 -6.14 0.71
C GLY A 29 -10.62 -6.43 1.27
N ILE A 30 -9.85 -7.20 0.53
CA ILE A 30 -8.43 -7.45 0.78
C ILE A 30 -7.67 -6.87 -0.40
N LEU A 31 -6.89 -5.82 -0.13
CA LEU A 31 -5.96 -5.25 -1.10
C LEU A 31 -4.55 -5.73 -0.78
N LYS A 32 -3.78 -6.15 -1.77
CA LYS A 32 -2.34 -6.34 -1.62
C LYS A 32 -1.64 -5.13 -2.22
N PHE A 33 -0.95 -4.38 -1.37
CA PHE A 33 -0.14 -3.26 -1.81
C PHE A 33 1.30 -3.70 -2.01
N LYS A 34 1.91 -3.21 -3.09
CA LYS A 34 3.35 -3.13 -3.22
C LYS A 34 3.74 -1.68 -2.96
N CYS A 35 4.52 -1.46 -1.92
CA CYS A 35 5.00 -0.14 -1.55
C CYS A 35 6.51 -0.04 -1.81
N THR A 36 6.95 1.07 -2.37
CA THR A 36 8.37 1.38 -2.53
C THR A 36 8.66 2.77 -1.98
N ALA A 37 9.46 2.83 -0.92
CA ALA A 37 9.93 4.10 -0.36
C ALA A 37 11.21 4.53 -1.09
N ARG A 38 11.26 5.80 -1.50
CA ARG A 38 12.39 6.41 -2.21
C ARG A 38 12.88 7.68 -1.52
N ASN A 39 14.18 7.95 -1.59
CA ASN A 39 14.73 9.25 -1.21
C ASN A 39 14.52 10.30 -2.32
N ALA A 40 14.92 11.54 -2.07
CA ALA A 40 14.83 12.65 -3.03
C ALA A 40 15.61 12.44 -4.35
N LYS A 41 16.57 11.50 -4.38
CA LYS A 41 17.31 11.12 -5.59
C LYS A 41 16.58 10.02 -6.39
N GLY A 42 15.43 9.55 -5.92
CA GLY A 42 14.66 8.46 -6.53
C GLY A 42 15.17 7.06 -6.18
N GLU A 43 16.19 6.94 -5.32
CA GLU A 43 16.76 5.65 -4.95
C GLU A 43 15.83 4.91 -3.99
N ALA A 44 15.59 3.62 -4.28
CA ALA A 44 14.79 2.78 -3.40
C ALA A 44 15.52 2.50 -2.07
N LEU A 45 14.83 2.82 -0.98
CA LEU A 45 15.28 2.59 0.39
C LEU A 45 14.69 1.30 0.96
N CYS A 46 13.41 1.05 0.66
CA CYS A 46 12.66 -0.07 1.21
C CYS A 46 11.55 -0.50 0.23
N GLU A 47 11.27 -1.80 0.21
CA GLU A 47 10.12 -2.38 -0.48
C GLU A 47 9.31 -3.23 0.50
N MET A 48 7.99 -3.16 0.39
CA MET A 48 7.07 -3.94 1.21
C MET A 48 5.91 -4.45 0.35
N ILE A 49 5.55 -5.72 0.54
CA ILE A 49 4.32 -6.28 0.03
C ILE A 49 3.44 -6.66 1.21
N ALA A 50 2.30 -5.98 1.36
CA ALA A 50 1.42 -6.17 2.51
C ALA A 50 -0.05 -6.29 2.09
N PRO A 51 -0.77 -7.32 2.57
CA PRO A 51 -2.23 -7.37 2.47
C PRO A 51 -2.87 -6.46 3.54
N ILE A 52 -3.86 -5.66 3.15
CA ILE A 52 -4.62 -4.77 4.01
C ILE A 52 -6.12 -5.07 3.87
N LEU A 53 -6.81 -5.15 5.00
CA LEU A 53 -8.27 -5.24 5.07
C LEU A 53 -8.88 -3.84 4.97
N ILE A 54 -9.80 -3.64 4.05
CA ILE A 54 -10.46 -2.36 3.83
C ILE A 54 -11.96 -2.57 3.81
N LYS A 55 -12.72 -1.73 4.53
CA LYS A 55 -14.18 -1.76 4.47
C LYS A 55 -14.64 -1.46 3.04
N ARG A 56 -15.49 -2.32 2.48
CA ARG A 56 -16.08 -2.06 1.16
C ARG A 56 -17.17 -1.01 1.29
N ARG A 57 -17.28 -0.16 0.28
CA ARG A 57 -18.42 0.76 0.16
C ARG A 57 -19.71 -0.06 -0.02
N GLU A 58 -20.71 0.23 0.80
CA GLU A 58 -22.07 -0.28 0.61
C GLU A 58 -22.70 0.40 -0.61
N MET A 59 -23.31 -0.37 -1.52
CA MET A 59 -24.06 0.23 -2.62
C MET A 59 -25.33 0.87 -2.07
N GLY A 60 -25.31 2.19 -1.89
CA GLY A 60 -26.48 2.95 -1.40
C GLY A 60 -26.17 4.35 -0.85
N GLN A 61 -24.92 4.64 -0.49
CA GLN A 61 -24.50 5.98 -0.07
C GLN A 61 -23.96 6.76 -1.26
N ARG A 62 -24.80 7.61 -1.85
CA ARG A 62 -24.41 8.78 -2.64
C ARG A 62 -24.81 10.03 -1.87
#